data_AF-D4XRQ6-F1
#
_entry.id   AF-D4XRQ6-F1
#
_cell.length_a   1.000
_cell.length_b   1.000
_cell.length_c   1.000
_cell.angle_alpha   90.00
_cell.angle_beta   90.00
_cell.angle_gamma   90.00
#
_symmetry.space_group_name_H-M   'P 1'
#
loop_
_entity.id
_entity.type
_entity.pdbx_description
1 polymer ?
#
loop_
_entity_poly.entity_id
_entity_poly.type
_entity_poly.pdbx_seq_one_letter_code
_entity_poly.pdbx_strand_id
1 'polypeptide(L)'
;MVCKGITMTKQVQILLTRPLTVNLGSDEHGRAITEKLNPGLQHVDQKVADNWFVKAHCQELTHEDVQNGELQEQLAKAQGDLKVLQEQSDKATETIGKLTSDLSYRDKEIANLKIQLAKAQQTPAVAETKPKEAAKAKEAPKEA
;
A
#
# COMPACT_ATOMS: atom_id res chain seq x y z
N MET A 1 22.65 -4.51 33.27
CA MET A 1 23.67 -3.92 32.38
C MET A 1 24.44 -5.07 31.76
N VAL A 2 24.06 -5.52 30.56
CA VAL A 2 24.82 -6.52 29.80
C VAL A 2 24.89 -5.98 28.38
N CYS A 3 25.96 -5.24 28.09
CA CYS A 3 26.31 -4.88 26.72
C CYS A 3 26.76 -6.17 26.05
N LYS A 4 25.82 -6.87 25.41
CA LYS A 4 26.13 -8.01 24.55
C LYS A 4 26.84 -7.42 23.33
N GLY A 5 28.17 -7.58 23.29
CA GLY A 5 29.01 -7.05 22.24
C GLY A 5 28.50 -7.55 20.89
N ILE A 6 27.95 -6.63 20.10
CA ILE A 6 27.71 -6.85 18.68
C ILE A 6 29.11 -6.82 18.07
N THR A 7 29.75 -7.98 17.95
CA THR A 7 30.92 -8.11 17.09
C THR A 7 30.45 -7.74 15.69
N MET A 8 30.82 -6.55 15.23
CA MET A 8 30.70 -6.13 13.84
C MET A 8 31.51 -7.11 13.00
N THR A 9 30.85 -8.15 12.47
CA THR A 9 31.49 -9.09 11.57
C THR A 9 31.66 -8.39 10.23
N LYS A 10 32.92 -8.31 9.79
CA LYS A 10 33.25 -7.82 8.46
C LYS A 10 32.63 -8.78 7.44
N GLN A 11 31.83 -8.29 6.51
CA GLN A 11 31.33 -9.09 5.39
C GLN A 11 32.28 -9.02 4.20
N VAL A 12 32.37 -10.12 3.45
CA VAL A 12 33.14 -10.25 2.21
C VAL A 12 32.35 -11.00 1.16
N GLN A 13 32.60 -10.69 -0.11
CA GLN A 13 31.99 -11.41 -1.22
C GLN A 13 32.79 -12.68 -1.53
N ILE A 14 32.06 -13.76 -1.73
CA ILE A 14 32.58 -15.03 -2.24
C ILE A 14 31.75 -15.48 -3.44
N LEU A 15 32.37 -16.24 -4.34
CA LEU A 15 31.70 -16.86 -5.48
C LEU A 15 31.81 -18.38 -5.37
N LEU A 16 30.68 -19.06 -5.23
CA LEU A 16 30.61 -20.52 -5.14
C LEU A 16 29.95 -21.14 -6.37
N THR A 17 30.51 -22.21 -6.92
CA THR A 17 29.87 -22.95 -8.03
C THR A 17 28.79 -23.92 -7.53
N ARG A 18 28.89 -24.36 -6.27
CA ARG A 18 28.04 -25.40 -5.67
C ARG A 18 27.65 -25.01 -4.25
N PRO A 19 26.51 -25.47 -3.73
CA PRO A 19 26.15 -25.27 -2.33
C PRO A 19 27.18 -25.94 -1.42
N LEU A 20 27.54 -25.27 -0.31
CA LEU A 20 28.46 -25.79 0.70
C LEU A 20 27.79 -25.76 2.08
N THR A 21 28.10 -26.74 2.91
CA THR A 21 27.78 -26.71 4.34
C THR A 21 29.09 -26.69 5.11
N VAL A 22 29.33 -25.64 5.87
CA VAL A 22 30.60 -25.39 6.54
C VAL A 22 30.41 -25.47 8.04
N ASN A 23 31.36 -26.11 8.72
CA ASN A 23 31.39 -26.16 10.18
C ASN A 23 32.36 -25.09 10.69
N LEU A 24 31.87 -24.18 11.52
CA LEU A 24 32.58 -23.02 12.06
C LEU A 24 33.07 -23.23 13.50
N GLY A 25 33.01 -24.47 13.99
CA GLY A 25 33.41 -24.87 15.35
C GLY A 25 32.20 -25.26 16.21
N SER A 26 32.35 -25.17 17.52
CA SER A 26 31.26 -25.40 18.48
C SER A 26 30.89 -24.10 19.21
N ASP A 27 29.62 -23.99 19.59
CA ASP A 27 29.11 -22.88 20.41
C ASP A 27 29.45 -23.06 21.90
N GLU A 28 29.02 -22.12 22.74
CA GLU A 28 29.22 -22.14 24.20
C GLU A 28 28.58 -23.35 24.89
N HIS A 29 27.72 -24.10 24.19
CA HIS A 29 27.05 -25.30 24.67
C HIS A 29 27.59 -26.59 24.02
N GLY A 30 28.70 -26.50 23.27
CA GLY A 30 29.31 -27.63 22.60
C GLY A 30 28.56 -28.14 21.36
N ARG A 31 27.59 -27.37 20.83
CA ARG A 31 26.88 -27.71 19.59
C ARG A 31 27.64 -27.18 18.39
N ALA A 32 27.74 -27.98 17.33
CA ALA A 32 28.39 -27.56 16.10
C ALA A 32 27.65 -26.36 15.47
N ILE A 33 28.42 -25.31 15.14
CA ILE A 33 27.93 -24.16 14.40
C ILE A 33 28.10 -24.49 12.91
N THR A 34 26.99 -24.76 12.22
CA THR A 34 26.99 -25.07 10.79
C THR A 34 26.31 -23.95 10.01
N GLU A 35 26.93 -23.53 8.92
CA GLU A 35 26.37 -22.55 8.00
C GLU A 35 26.21 -23.16 6.61
N LYS A 36 25.07 -22.87 5.97
CA LYS A 36 24.76 -23.36 4.63
C LYS A 36 24.90 -22.21 3.64
N LEU A 37 25.86 -22.34 2.74
CA LEU A 37 26.16 -21.38 1.70
C LEU A 37 25.54 -21.83 0.38
N ASN A 38 24.94 -20.88 -0.33
CA ASN A 38 24.31 -21.15 -1.62
C ASN A 38 25.35 -21.01 -2.75
N PRO A 39 25.12 -21.63 -3.92
CA PRO A 39 25.91 -21.29 -5.11
C PRO A 39 25.65 -19.84 -5.55
N GLY A 40 26.59 -19.25 -6.27
CA GLY A 40 26.55 -17.89 -6.78
C GLY A 40 27.41 -16.90 -5.97
N LEU A 41 27.34 -15.64 -6.38
CA LEU A 41 27.96 -14.51 -5.67
C LEU A 41 27.12 -14.20 -4.43
N GLN A 42 27.76 -14.15 -3.26
CA GLN A 42 27.08 -13.84 -2.02
C GLN A 42 28.01 -13.16 -1.01
N HIS A 43 27.42 -12.44 -0.06
CA HIS A 43 28.12 -11.84 1.06
C HIS A 43 28.10 -12.80 2.24
N VAL A 44 29.27 -13.11 2.78
CA VAL A 44 29.44 -13.95 3.99
C VAL A 44 30.29 -13.21 5.02
N ASP A 45 30.19 -13.64 6.27
CA ASP A 45 31.10 -13.15 7.31
C ASP A 45 32.56 -13.55 7.01
N GLN A 46 33.49 -12.69 7.36
CA GLN A 46 34.93 -12.92 7.20
C GLN A 46 35.37 -14.25 7.83
N LYS A 47 34.81 -14.61 9.00
CA LYS A 47 35.09 -15.89 9.67
C LYS A 47 34.71 -17.11 8.80
N VAL A 48 33.63 -16.99 8.04
CA VAL A 48 33.15 -18.02 7.11
C VAL A 48 34.07 -18.10 5.91
N ALA A 49 34.40 -16.94 5.30
CA ALA A 49 35.34 -16.86 4.20
C ALA A 49 36.74 -17.35 4.57
N ASP A 50 37.14 -17.22 5.85
CA ASP A 50 38.42 -17.69 6.34
C ASP A 50 38.50 -19.20 6.59
N ASN A 51 37.35 -19.90 6.59
CA ASN A 51 37.29 -21.34 6.73
C ASN A 51 38.01 -22.03 5.56
N TRP A 52 38.88 -22.98 5.88
CA TRP A 52 39.69 -23.69 4.89
C TRP A 52 38.85 -24.37 3.80
N PHE A 53 37.67 -24.89 4.17
CA PHE A 53 36.78 -25.57 3.23
C PHE A 53 36.12 -24.59 2.27
N VAL A 54 35.78 -23.38 2.75
CA VAL A 54 35.28 -22.29 1.90
C VAL A 54 36.38 -21.83 0.95
N LYS A 55 37.58 -21.54 1.46
CA LYS A 55 38.74 -21.11 0.64
C LYS A 55 39.07 -22.09 -0.48
N ALA A 56 38.99 -23.40 -0.20
CA ALA A 56 39.30 -24.44 -1.19
C ALA A 56 38.24 -24.56 -2.32
N HIS A 57 37.03 -24.05 -2.11
CA HIS A 57 35.91 -24.19 -3.05
C HIS A 57 35.40 -22.85 -3.60
N CYS A 58 35.94 -21.73 -3.12
CA CYS A 58 35.69 -20.41 -3.70
C CYS A 58 36.39 -20.26 -5.05
N GLN A 59 35.68 -19.63 -5.99
CA GLN A 59 36.27 -19.15 -7.23
C GLN A 59 36.92 -17.78 -6.99
N GLU A 60 37.90 -17.47 -7.83
CA GLU A 60 38.44 -16.10 -7.91
C GLU A 60 37.32 -15.16 -8.39
N LEU A 61 37.14 -14.04 -7.69
CA LEU A 61 36.17 -13.04 -8.11
C LEU A 61 36.79 -12.19 -9.20
N THR A 62 36.18 -12.19 -10.37
CA THR A 62 36.53 -11.22 -11.42
C THR A 62 35.78 -9.91 -11.19
N HIS A 63 36.27 -8.84 -11.81
CA HIS A 63 35.58 -7.56 -11.81
C HIS A 63 34.18 -7.67 -12.45
N GLU A 64 34.03 -8.51 -13.48
CA GLU A 64 32.75 -8.75 -14.15
C GLU A 64 31.74 -9.43 -13.23
N ASP A 65 32.18 -10.38 -12.39
CA ASP A 65 31.31 -11.05 -11.42
C ASP A 65 30.73 -10.07 -10.41
N VAL A 66 31.58 -9.19 -9.86
CA VAL A 66 31.16 -8.17 -8.89
C VAL A 66 30.17 -7.21 -9.53
N GLN A 67 30.48 -6.70 -10.73
CA GLN A 67 29.58 -5.81 -11.46
C GLN A 67 28.24 -6.45 -11.80
N ASN A 68 28.25 -7.70 -12.27
CA ASN A 68 27.03 -8.43 -12.57
C ASN A 68 26.19 -8.65 -11.30
N GLY A 69 26.83 -8.93 -10.17
CA GLY A 69 26.17 -9.02 -8.87
C GLY A 69 25.51 -7.72 -8.43
N GLU A 70 26.24 -6.61 -8.51
CA GLU A 70 25.72 -5.28 -8.18
C GLU A 70 24.55 -4.88 -9.10
N LEU A 71 24.65 -5.19 -10.40
CA LEU A 71 23.57 -4.96 -11.36
C LEU A 71 22.34 -5.81 -11.05
N GLN A 72 22.51 -7.07 -10.64
CA GLN A 72 21.40 -7.93 -10.22
C GLN A 72 20.72 -7.40 -8.95
N GLU A 73 21.49 -6.91 -7.97
CA GLU A 73 20.94 -6.31 -6.75
C GLU A 73 20.16 -5.03 -7.06
N GLN A 74 20.71 -4.15 -7.91
CA GLN A 74 20.02 -2.95 -8.37
C GLN A 74 18.75 -3.28 -9.14
N LEU A 75 18.78 -4.31 -9.99
CA LEU A 75 17.61 -4.77 -10.73
C LEU A 75 16.52 -5.29 -9.78
N ALA A 76 16.89 -6.13 -8.80
CA ALA A 76 15.95 -6.65 -7.81
C ALA A 76 15.31 -5.53 -6.98
N LYS A 77 16.11 -4.54 -6.57
CA LYS A 77 15.62 -3.35 -5.88
C LYS A 77 14.65 -2.55 -6.76
N ALA A 78 15.03 -2.26 -8.00
CA ALA A 78 14.20 -1.51 -8.94
C ALA A 78 12.87 -2.23 -9.23
N GLN A 79 12.87 -3.56 -9.35
CA GLN A 79 11.66 -4.35 -9.49
C GLN A 79 10.78 -4.29 -8.25
N GLY A 80 11.37 -4.32 -7.05
CA GLY A 80 10.67 -4.12 -5.79
C GLY A 80 10.00 -2.74 -5.72
N ASP A 81 10.76 -1.69 -6.03
CA ASP A 81 10.28 -0.30 -6.03
C ASP A 81 9.15 -0.10 -7.05
N LEU A 82 9.28 -0.68 -8.26
CA LEU A 82 8.21 -0.64 -9.27
C LEU A 82 6.93 -1.32 -8.80
N LYS A 83 7.04 -2.46 -8.11
CA LYS A 83 5.87 -3.16 -7.58
C LYS A 83 5.16 -2.32 -6.52
N VAL A 84 5.91 -1.71 -5.60
CA VAL A 84 5.36 -0.80 -4.59
C VAL A 84 4.67 0.39 -5.25
N LEU A 85 5.30 0.99 -6.26
CA LEU A 85 4.72 2.13 -6.98
C LEU A 85 3.44 1.76 -7.72
N GLN A 86 3.39 0.55 -8.32
CA GLN A 86 2.19 0.03 -8.96
C GLN A 86 1.04 -0.12 -7.96
N GLU A 87 1.29 -0.75 -6.81
CA GLU A 87 0.29 -0.92 -5.75
C GLU A 87 -0.25 0.43 -5.24
N GLN A 88 0.64 1.43 -5.11
CA GLN A 88 0.24 2.79 -4.74
C GLN A 88 -0.62 3.46 -5.82
N SER A 89 -0.27 3.28 -7.09
CA SER A 89 -1.03 3.81 -8.23
C SER A 89 -2.43 3.21 -8.32
N ASP A 90 -2.54 1.89 -8.12
CA ASP A 90 -3.82 1.19 -8.13
C ASP A 90 -4.73 1.68 -6.99
N LYS A 91 -4.17 1.82 -5.78
CA LYS A 91 -4.90 2.37 -4.62
C LYS A 91 -5.33 3.83 -4.82
N ALA A 92 -4.48 4.64 -5.45
CA ALA A 92 -4.82 6.02 -5.79
C ALA A 92 -5.97 6.05 -6.81
N THR A 93 -5.94 5.19 -7.82
CA THR A 93 -7.00 5.05 -8.82
C THR A 93 -8.34 4.67 -8.19
N GLU A 94 -8.36 3.70 -7.27
CA GLU A 94 -9.56 3.34 -6.52
C GLU A 94 -10.11 4.51 -5.69
N THR A 95 -9.21 5.24 -5.03
CA THR A 95 -9.58 6.38 -4.18
C THR A 95 -10.18 7.51 -5.01
N ILE A 96 -9.59 7.81 -6.16
CA ILE A 96 -10.12 8.78 -7.13
C ILE A 96 -11.51 8.35 -7.58
N GLY A 97 -11.70 7.08 -7.96
CA GLY A 97 -13.00 6.56 -8.39
C GLY A 97 -14.11 6.70 -7.33
N LYS A 98 -13.78 6.46 -6.06
CA LYS A 98 -14.69 6.66 -4.93
C LYS A 98 -15.06 8.14 -4.77
N LEU A 99 -14.05 9.02 -4.71
CA LEU A 99 -14.26 10.46 -4.56
C LEU A 99 -15.05 11.07 -5.72
N THR A 100 -14.80 10.65 -6.96
CA THR A 100 -15.57 11.08 -8.12
C THR A 100 -17.04 10.67 -8.03
N SER A 101 -17.30 9.45 -7.55
CA SER A 101 -18.66 8.95 -7.36
C SER A 101 -19.40 9.71 -6.26
N ASP A 102 -18.72 9.97 -5.14
CA ASP A 102 -19.26 10.75 -4.01
C ASP A 102 -19.58 12.19 -4.41
N LEU A 103 -18.69 12.85 -5.18
CA LEU A 103 -18.94 14.18 -5.73
C LEU A 103 -20.18 14.19 -6.64
N SER A 104 -20.31 13.21 -7.53
CA SER A 104 -21.48 13.10 -8.41
C SER A 104 -22.79 12.91 -7.63
N TYR A 105 -22.77 12.11 -6.56
CA TYR A 105 -23.93 11.96 -5.68
C TYR A 105 -24.30 13.29 -5.02
N ARG A 106 -23.31 13.99 -4.45
CA ARG A 106 -23.54 15.29 -3.80
C ARG A 106 -24.03 16.36 -4.76
N ASP A 107 -23.54 16.40 -5.99
CA ASP A 107 -24.02 17.34 -7.00
C ASP A 107 -25.51 17.13 -7.32
N LYS A 108 -25.96 15.87 -7.41
CA LYS A 108 -27.38 15.53 -7.61
C LYS A 108 -28.22 15.94 -6.40
N GLU A 109 -27.73 15.67 -5.19
CA GLU A 109 -28.41 16.06 -3.96
C GLU A 109 -28.56 17.58 -3.85
N ILE A 110 -27.49 18.33 -4.11
CA ILE A 110 -27.50 19.80 -4.14
C ILE A 110 -28.47 20.31 -5.19
N ALA A 111 -28.50 19.72 -6.40
CA ALA A 111 -29.45 20.12 -7.43
C ALA A 111 -30.91 19.90 -6.99
N ASN A 112 -31.20 18.76 -6.37
CA ASN A 112 -32.54 18.46 -5.86
C ASN A 112 -32.95 19.42 -4.73
N LEU A 113 -32.06 19.69 -3.77
CA LEU A 113 -32.31 20.64 -2.68
C LEU A 113 -32.55 22.06 -3.20
N LYS A 114 -31.79 22.50 -4.21
CA LYS A 114 -32.02 23.79 -4.89
C LYS A 114 -33.41 23.86 -5.52
N ILE A 115 -33.87 22.79 -6.16
CA ILE A 115 -35.23 22.71 -6.73
C ILE A 115 -36.28 22.81 -5.61
N GLN A 116 -36.10 22.10 -4.49
CA GLN A 116 -37.03 22.15 -3.36
C GLN A 116 -37.09 23.54 -2.72
N LEU A 117 -35.94 24.18 -2.52
CA LEU A 117 -35.88 25.56 -2.02
C LEU A 117 -36.62 26.53 -2.96
N ALA A 118 -36.41 26.42 -4.27
CA ALA A 118 -37.11 27.25 -5.25
C ALA A 118 -38.63 27.05 -5.20
N LYS A 119 -39.10 25.79 -5.09
CA LYS A 119 -40.53 25.48 -4.93
C LYS A 119 -41.11 26.05 -3.63
N ALA A 120 -40.39 25.92 -2.51
CA ALA A 120 -40.83 26.46 -1.23
C ALA A 120 -40.93 27.99 -1.25
N GLN A 121 -39.98 28.67 -1.90
CA GLN A 121 -40.00 30.14 -2.05
C GLN A 121 -41.10 30.63 -3.00
N GLN A 122 -41.53 29.81 -3.96
CA GLN A 122 -42.63 30.13 -4.88
C GLN A 122 -44.02 29.81 -4.33
N THR A 123 -44.11 29.16 -3.17
CA THR A 123 -45.41 28.90 -2.53
C THR A 123 -45.86 30.19 -1.85
N PRO A 124 -46.88 30.92 -2.36
CA PRO A 124 -47.38 32.09 -1.67
C PRO A 124 -48.09 31.63 -0.40
N ALA A 125 -48.05 32.46 0.65
CA ALA A 125 -48.91 32.34 1.82
C ALA A 125 -50.39 32.35 1.38
N VAL A 126 -50.94 31.20 1.04
CA VAL A 126 -52.38 31.02 0.76
C VAL A 126 -52.91 29.99 1.73
N ALA A 127 -53.07 30.43 2.97
CA ALA A 127 -53.84 29.70 3.95
C ALA A 127 -54.46 30.64 5.00
N GLU A 128 -55.13 31.73 4.58
CA GLU A 128 -56.18 32.30 5.42
C GLU A 128 -57.42 32.67 4.59
N THR A 129 -58.51 31.97 4.91
CA THR A 129 -59.93 32.30 4.70
C THR A 129 -60.56 32.11 3.31
N LYS A 130 -61.12 30.91 3.09
CA LYS A 130 -62.44 30.77 2.44
C LYS A 130 -63.40 30.11 3.43
N PRO A 131 -64.43 30.80 3.96
CA PRO A 131 -65.57 30.15 4.57
C PRO A 131 -66.46 29.50 3.51
N LYS A 132 -66.93 28.30 3.86
CA LYS A 132 -67.85 27.44 3.13
C LYS A 132 -69.13 28.16 2.70
N GLU A 133 -69.53 27.84 1.48
CA GLU A 133 -70.87 28.00 0.92
C GLU A 133 -71.89 27.08 1.65
N ALA A 134 -73.06 27.63 1.98
CA ALA A 134 -74.40 27.05 1.80
C ALA A 134 -75.39 27.43 2.93
N ALA A 135 -76.40 28.26 2.62
CA ALA A 135 -77.79 28.04 3.04
C ALA A 135 -78.80 29.02 2.40
N LYS A 136 -79.63 28.44 1.52
CA LYS A 136 -81.09 28.61 1.39
C LYS A 136 -81.69 29.72 0.48
N ALA A 137 -82.40 29.21 -0.54
CA ALA A 137 -83.34 29.87 -1.43
C ALA A 137 -84.65 30.35 -0.76
N LYS A 138 -85.28 31.42 -1.30
CA LYS A 138 -86.67 31.46 -1.83
C LYS A 138 -87.10 32.88 -2.30
N GLU A 139 -87.73 32.92 -3.48
CA GLU A 139 -88.72 33.88 -4.05
C GLU A 139 -89.69 34.51 -3.02
N ALA A 140 -90.39 35.64 -3.19
CA ALA A 140 -90.64 36.71 -4.20
C ALA A 140 -91.35 37.88 -3.42
N PRO A 141 -92.22 38.74 -4.02
CA PRO A 141 -92.02 39.94 -4.84
C PRO A 141 -92.37 41.25 -4.08
N LYS A 142 -92.24 42.43 -4.73
CA LYS A 142 -92.97 43.65 -4.33
C LYS A 142 -93.69 44.28 -5.53
N GLU A 143 -95.02 44.29 -5.42
CA GLU A 143 -95.97 45.10 -6.17
C GLU A 143 -96.20 46.46 -5.47
N ALA A 144 -96.79 47.39 -6.24
CA ALA A 144 -97.28 48.74 -5.93
C ALA A 144 -96.26 49.90 -5.97
#